data_AF-A0A7Y0IFN9-F1
#
_entry.id   AF-A0A7Y0IFN9-F1
#
_cell.length_a   1.000
_cell.length_b   1.000
_cell.length_c   1.000
_cell.angle_alpha   90.00
_cell.angle_beta   90.00
_cell.angle_gamma   90.00
#
_symmetry.space_group_name_H-M   'P 1'
#
loop_
_entity.id
_entity.type
_entity.pdbx_description
1 polymer ?
#
loop_
_entity_poly.entity_id
_entity_poly.type
_entity_poly.pdbx_seq_one_letter_code
_entity_poly.pdbx_strand_id
1 'polypeptide(L)'
;MNKLDALVQIMYNIYLVLNKEQLAFTFIDLFGDPNAQLTRQQVKDYLNISESTYKRKVKDGTLKPIKLPGGDRFYAKDLLAAYLESQRKGRI
;
A
#
# COMPACT_ATOMS: atom_id res chain seq x y z
N MET A 1 -11.85 34.14 -19.65
CA MET A 1 -11.88 32.72 -19.28
C MET A 1 -13.17 32.48 -18.52
N ASN A 2 -13.98 31.52 -18.97
CA ASN A 2 -15.16 31.15 -18.20
C ASN A 2 -14.70 30.52 -16.88
N LYS A 3 -15.48 30.71 -15.82
CA LYS A 3 -15.16 30.14 -14.49
C LYS A 3 -14.97 28.62 -14.56
N LEU A 4 -15.65 27.96 -15.50
CA LEU A 4 -15.49 26.54 -15.82
C LEU A 4 -14.11 26.22 -16.39
N ASP A 5 -13.58 27.06 -17.29
CA ASP A 5 -12.25 26.85 -17.88
C ASP A 5 -11.17 26.96 -16.80
N ALA A 6 -11.32 27.92 -15.88
CA ALA A 6 -10.40 28.07 -14.76
C ALA A 6 -10.46 26.86 -13.81
N LEU A 7 -11.65 26.30 -13.56
CA LEU A 7 -11.82 25.10 -12.75
C LEU A 7 -11.13 23.89 -13.41
N VAL A 8 -11.39 23.68 -14.70
CA VAL A 8 -10.77 22.59 -15.49
C VAL A 8 -9.26 22.73 -15.51
N GLN A 9 -8.75 23.96 -15.65
CA GLN A 9 -7.32 24.25 -15.63
C GLN A 9 -6.69 23.91 -14.27
N ILE A 10 -7.36 24.25 -13.16
CA ILE A 10 -6.88 23.93 -11.81
C ILE A 10 -6.86 22.42 -11.60
N MET A 11 -7.92 21.70 -11.99
CA MET A 11 -7.98 20.25 -11.89
C MET A 11 -6.90 19.57 -12.73
N TYR A 12 -6.66 20.07 -13.94
CA TYR A 12 -5.62 19.55 -14.83
C TYR A 12 -4.21 19.82 -14.29
N ASN A 13 -3.98 20.99 -13.68
CA ASN A 13 -2.71 21.31 -13.05
C ASN A 13 -2.46 20.45 -11.80
N ILE A 14 -3.48 20.20 -10.98
CA ILE A 14 -3.40 19.28 -9.84
C ILE A 14 -3.06 17.87 -10.34
N TYR A 15 -3.77 17.37 -11.36
CA TYR A 15 -3.45 16.10 -12.00
C TYR A 15 -2.01 16.04 -12.51
N LEU A 16 -1.53 17.09 -13.18
CA LEU A 16 -0.17 17.15 -13.70
C LEU A 16 0.88 17.17 -12.58
N VAL A 17 0.64 17.89 -11.49
CA VAL A 17 1.54 17.91 -10.33
C VAL A 17 1.57 16.54 -9.65
N LEU A 18 0.41 15.91 -9.45
CA LEU A 18 0.28 14.57 -8.87
C LEU A 18 0.93 13.47 -9.73
N ASN A 19 1.03 13.65 -11.06
CA ASN A 19 1.62 12.66 -11.96
C ASN A 19 3.07 12.96 -12.38
N LYS A 20 3.54 14.22 -12.27
CA LYS A 20 4.94 14.60 -12.54
C LYS A 20 5.87 14.16 -11.42
N GLU A 21 5.39 14.21 -10.19
CA GLU A 21 6.02 13.47 -9.12
C GLU A 21 5.56 12.03 -9.29
N GLN A 22 6.46 11.15 -9.72
CA GLN A 22 6.27 9.70 -9.64
C GLN A 22 6.17 9.30 -8.16
N LEU A 23 5.10 9.71 -7.49
CA LEU A 23 4.66 9.06 -6.29
C LEU A 23 4.09 7.74 -6.78
N ALA A 24 4.94 6.72 -6.78
CA ALA A 24 4.50 5.40 -6.39
C ALA A 24 3.63 5.63 -5.15
N PHE A 25 2.31 5.66 -5.34
CA PHE A 25 1.36 5.85 -4.27
C PHE A 25 1.60 4.68 -3.32
N THR A 26 2.46 4.88 -2.32
CA THR A 26 2.63 3.90 -1.29
C THR A 26 1.41 4.04 -0.41
N PHE A 27 0.84 2.90 -0.04
CA PHE A 27 -0.37 2.76 0.77
C PHE A 27 -0.34 3.60 2.07
N ILE A 28 0.84 4.07 2.51
CA ILE A 28 1.03 5.06 3.59
C ILE A 28 0.24 6.34 3.32
N ASP A 29 0.25 6.83 2.08
CA ASP A 29 -0.45 8.06 1.66
C ASP A 29 -1.98 7.85 1.59
N LEU A 30 -2.43 6.60 1.39
CA LEU A 30 -3.85 6.23 1.32
C LEU A 30 -4.45 5.89 2.69
N PHE A 31 -3.66 5.41 3.64
CA PHE A 31 -4.15 4.89 4.93
C PHE A 31 -3.73 5.72 6.16
N GLY A 32 -2.90 6.76 6.00
CA GLY A 32 -2.73 7.88 6.94
C GLY A 32 -2.15 7.58 8.33
N ASP A 33 -2.16 6.33 8.78
CA ASP A 33 -1.71 5.91 10.11
C ASP A 33 -0.74 4.72 10.01
N PRO A 34 0.53 4.88 10.40
CA PRO A 34 1.51 3.78 10.49
C PRO A 34 1.07 2.62 11.41
N ASN A 35 0.12 2.88 12.32
CA ASN A 35 -0.47 1.89 13.22
C ASN A 35 -1.76 1.27 12.68
N ALA A 36 -2.15 1.61 11.45
CA ALA A 36 -3.28 0.95 10.79
C ALA A 36 -3.06 -0.56 10.75
N GLN A 37 -4.08 -1.28 11.21
CA GLN A 37 -4.07 -2.73 11.25
C GLN A 37 -4.70 -3.28 9.97
N LEU A 38 -3.94 -4.10 9.26
CA LEU A 38 -4.31 -4.72 8.01
C LEU A 38 -4.70 -6.17 8.25
N THR A 39 -5.78 -6.58 7.60
CA THR A 39 -6.22 -7.98 7.58
C THR A 39 -5.36 -8.78 6.60
N ARG A 40 -5.34 -10.10 6.77
CA ARG A 40 -4.67 -11.04 5.86
C ARG A 40 -4.96 -10.78 4.37
N GLN A 41 -6.21 -10.47 4.02
CA GLN A 41 -6.60 -10.24 2.63
C GLN A 41 -5.96 -8.94 2.10
N GLN A 42 -6.06 -7.85 2.87
CA GLN A 42 -5.42 -6.58 2.52
C GLN A 42 -3.89 -6.69 2.39
N VAL A 43 -3.22 -7.52 3.22
CA VAL A 43 -1.78 -7.76 3.10
C VAL A 43 -1.41 -8.47 1.80
N LYS A 44 -2.23 -9.44 1.36
CA LYS A 44 -2.02 -10.12 0.07
C LYS A 44 -2.16 -9.15 -1.09
N ASP A 45 -3.18 -8.31 -1.04
CA ASP A 45 -3.47 -7.33 -2.08
C ASP A 45 -2.36 -6.25 -2.12
N TYR A 46 -1.88 -5.79 -0.96
CA TYR A 46 -0.80 -4.81 -0.84
C TYR A 46 0.55 -5.31 -1.38
N LEU A 47 0.91 -6.56 -1.07
CA LEU A 47 2.17 -7.14 -1.52
C LEU A 47 2.07 -7.80 -2.91
N ASN A 48 0.87 -7.82 -3.50
CA ASN A 48 0.53 -8.54 -4.72
C ASN A 48 1.01 -10.01 -4.69
N ILE A 49 0.72 -10.73 -3.58
CA ILE A 49 1.18 -12.10 -3.36
C ILE A 49 0.03 -13.11 -3.27
N SER A 50 0.30 -14.32 -3.76
CA SER A 50 -0.60 -15.47 -3.59
C SER A 50 -0.72 -15.92 -2.13
N GLU A 51 -1.78 -16.66 -1.82
CA GLU A 51 -2.00 -17.19 -0.48
C GLU A 51 -0.90 -18.17 -0.03
N SER A 52 -0.33 -18.95 -0.95
CA SER A 52 0.79 -19.84 -0.68
C SER A 52 2.05 -19.06 -0.29
N THR A 53 2.31 -17.94 -0.98
CA THR A 53 3.45 -17.05 -0.69
C THR A 53 3.27 -16.36 0.66
N TYR A 54 2.04 -15.93 0.99
CA TYR A 54 1.70 -15.41 2.31
C TYR A 54 2.03 -16.43 3.40
N LYS A 55 1.52 -17.67 3.28
CA LYS A 55 1.75 -18.72 4.28
C LYS A 55 3.24 -19.02 4.47
N ARG A 56 4.01 -19.07 3.37
CA ARG A 56 5.47 -19.23 3.44
C ARG A 56 6.14 -18.06 4.16
N LYS A 57 5.82 -16.81 3.81
CA LYS A 57 6.40 -15.61 4.46
C LYS A 57 6.05 -15.49 5.94
N VAL A 58 4.86 -15.94 6.35
CA VAL A 58 4.48 -16.05 7.77
C VAL A 58 5.29 -17.13 8.48
N LYS A 59 5.47 -18.30 7.84
CA LYS A 59 6.28 -19.41 8.38
C LYS A 59 7.76 -19.03 8.51
N ASP A 60 8.29 -18.30 7.54
CA ASP A 60 9.69 -17.84 7.51
C ASP A 60 9.91 -16.59 8.40
N GLY A 61 8.86 -16.08 9.05
CA GLY A 61 8.94 -14.95 9.99
C GLY A 61 9.11 -13.57 9.35
N THR A 62 9.11 -13.49 8.02
CA THR A 62 9.15 -12.21 7.28
C THR A 62 7.87 -11.41 7.48
N LEU A 63 6.73 -12.09 7.61
CA LEU A 63 5.45 -11.49 7.97
C LEU A 63 5.07 -11.92 9.38
N LYS A 64 4.88 -10.96 10.28
CA LYS A 64 4.56 -11.21 11.69
C LYS A 64 3.08 -10.87 11.97
N PRO A 65 2.16 -11.85 11.85
CA PRO A 65 0.77 -11.61 12.22
C PRO A 65 0.63 -11.48 13.74
N ILE A 66 -0.22 -10.56 14.14
CA ILE A 66 -0.74 -10.45 15.49
C ILE A 66 -2.01 -11.29 15.54
N LYS A 67 -2.00 -12.31 16.39
CA LYS A 67 -3.15 -13.19 16.56
C LYS A 67 -4.15 -12.53 17.51
N LEU A 68 -5.23 -12.01 16.97
CA LEU A 68 -6.37 -11.52 17.73
C LEU A 68 -7.59 -12.45 17.56
N PRO A 69 -8.50 -12.49 18.55
CA PRO A 69 -9.80 -13.12 18.34
C PRO A 69 -10.52 -12.40 17.18
N GLY A 70 -10.74 -13.13 16.07
CA GLY A 70 -11.24 -12.57 14.81
C GLY A 70 -10.25 -12.60 13.64
N GLY A 71 -9.02 -13.10 13.83
CA GLY A 71 -8.09 -13.41 12.75
C GLY A 71 -6.73 -12.70 12.85
N ASP A 72 -5.88 -12.97 11.86
CA ASP A 72 -4.53 -12.39 11.77
C ASP A 72 -4.61 -10.90 11.38
N ARG A 73 -3.94 -10.05 12.16
CA ARG A 73 -3.74 -8.63 11.84
C ARG A 73 -2.26 -8.29 11.67
N PHE A 74 -1.97 -7.28 10.85
CA PHE A 74 -0.62 -6.80 10.57
C PHE A 74 -0.55 -5.29 10.74
N TYR A 75 0.54 -4.76 11.28
CA TYR A 75 0.76 -3.31 11.21
C TYR A 75 1.37 -2.94 9.86
N ALA A 76 0.91 -1.82 9.28
CA ALA A 76 1.45 -1.29 8.03
C ALA A 76 2.97 -1.06 8.10
N LYS A 77 3.48 -0.56 9.24
CA LYS A 77 4.92 -0.34 9.46
C LYS A 77 5.76 -1.61 9.29
N ASP A 78 5.23 -2.77 9.68
CA ASP A 78 5.95 -4.04 9.63
C ASP A 78 5.93 -4.64 8.21
N LEU A 79 5.00 -4.19 7.36
CA LEU A 79 4.89 -4.61 5.96
C LEU A 79 5.77 -3.80 5.01
N LEU A 80 6.23 -2.62 5.42
CA LEU A 80 7.04 -1.72 4.60
C LEU A 80 8.31 -2.43 4.09
N ALA A 81 9.02 -3.11 4.98
CA ALA A 81 10.23 -3.84 4.63
C ALA A 81 9.95 -4.95 3.59
N ALA A 82 8.83 -5.67 3.75
CA ALA A 82 8.42 -6.72 2.83
C ALA A 82 7.96 -6.15 1.47
N TYR A 83 7.35 -4.97 1.47
CA TYR A 83 6.95 -4.25 0.26
C TYR A 83 8.16 -3.80 -0.56
N LEU A 84 9.13 -3.14 0.09
CA LEU A 84 10.39 -2.75 -0.53
C LEU A 84 11.15 -3.96 -1.09
N GLU A 85 11.11 -5.10 -0.40
CA GLU A 85 11.71 -6.34 -0.90
C GLU A 85 10.98 -6.90 -2.14
N SER A 86 9.65 -6.74 -2.20
CA SER A 86 8.83 -7.15 -3.36
C SER A 86 9.09 -6.27 -4.57
N GLN A 87 9.17 -4.95 -4.37
CA GLN A 87 9.57 -3.93 -5.36
C GLN A 87 10.97 -4.23 -5.92
N ARG A 88 11.96 -4.49 -5.07
CA ARG A 88 13.32 -4.86 -5.50
C ARG A 88 13.35 -6.12 -6.38
N LYS A 89 12.40 -7.03 -6.17
CA LYS A 89 12.26 -8.28 -6.94
C LYS A 89 11.38 -8.12 -8.20
N GLY A 90 10.88 -6.92 -8.48
CA GLY A 90 10.08 -6.59 -9.66
C GLY A 90 8.70 -7.25 -9.69
N ARG A 91 8.10 -7.52 -8.52
CA ARG A 91 6.79 -8.18 -8.40
C ARG A 91 5.62 -7.20 -8.26
N ILE A 92 5.93 -5.95 -7.99
CA ILE A 92 5.03 -4.80 -7.87
C ILE A 92 5.61 -3.72 -8.78
#